data_AF-A0A1I1NL26-F1
#
_entry.id   AF-A0A1I1NL26-F1
#
_cell.length_a   1.000
_cell.length_b   1.000
_cell.length_c   1.000
_cell.angle_alpha   90.00
_cell.angle_beta   90.00
_cell.angle_gamma   90.00
#
_symmetry.space_group_name_H-M   'P 1'
#
loop_
_entity.id
_entity.type
_entity.pdbx_description
1 polymer ?
#
loop_
_entity_poly.entity_id
_entity_poly.type
_entity_poly.pdbx_seq_one_letter_code
_entity_poly.pdbx_strand_id
1 'polypeptide(L)'
;MLLDKIIKIIKSNIEAARQAARDYERPFRKFEEFEEKQQQKEQQQERQQYEQQRGQQQRQQSSNSTAQDKEAAYYAALELSKGADYAQIKAAYKRLMKQYHPDRFHGQPEKQKAAQQVSQKLNEAYEYFSKKFNL
;
A
#
# COMPACT_ATOMS: atom_id res chain seq x y z
N MET A 1 80.56 1.09 13.49
CA MET A 1 81.07 -0.28 13.75
C MET A 1 80.37 -1.25 12.82
N LEU A 2 81.01 -2.36 12.44
CA LEU A 2 80.54 -3.28 11.39
C LEU A 2 79.14 -3.88 11.68
N LEU A 3 78.80 -4.05 12.96
CA LEU A 3 77.53 -4.61 13.43
C LEU A 3 76.28 -3.78 13.06
N ASP A 4 76.34 -2.45 13.13
CA ASP A 4 75.17 -1.59 12.82
C ASP A 4 74.75 -1.69 11.35
N LYS A 5 75.72 -1.87 10.44
CA LYS A 5 75.45 -2.06 9.01
C LYS A 5 74.75 -3.39 8.75
N ILE A 6 75.15 -4.45 9.45
CA ILE A 6 74.54 -5.79 9.31
C ILE A 6 73.10 -5.78 9.84
N ILE A 7 72.85 -5.17 10.99
CA ILE A 7 71.49 -5.05 11.55
C ILE A 7 70.56 -4.28 10.61
N LYS A 8 71.06 -3.21 9.97
CA LYS A 8 70.28 -2.41 9.03
C LYS A 8 69.88 -3.20 7.77
N ILE A 9 70.78 -4.04 7.25
CA ILE A 9 70.51 -4.90 6.10
C ILE A 9 69.47 -5.96 6.45
N ILE A 10 69.58 -6.61 7.62
CA ILE A 10 68.62 -7.62 8.07
C ILE A 10 67.22 -7.00 8.24
N LYS A 11 67.13 -5.83 8.88
CA LYS A 11 65.86 -5.09 9.03
C LYS A 11 65.26 -4.74 7.67
N SER A 12 66.07 -4.25 6.74
CA SER A 12 65.62 -3.91 5.39
C SER A 12 65.08 -5.13 4.62
N ASN A 13 65.73 -6.29 4.73
CA ASN A 13 65.25 -7.53 4.10
C ASN A 13 63.95 -8.04 4.73
N ILE A 14 63.81 -7.92 6.06
CA ILE A 14 62.57 -8.28 6.77
C ILE A 14 61.42 -7.35 6.36
N GLU A 15 61.68 -6.06 6.20
CA GLU A 15 60.67 -5.09 5.73
C GLU A 15 60.25 -5.34 4.28
N ALA A 16 61.19 -5.65 3.39
CA ALA A 16 60.91 -6.02 2.00
C ALA A 16 60.06 -7.30 1.91
N ALA A 17 60.38 -8.32 2.72
CA ALA A 17 59.59 -9.55 2.79
C ALA A 17 58.17 -9.30 3.33
N ARG A 18 58.02 -8.41 4.32
CA ARG A 18 56.70 -8.00 4.86
C ARG A 18 55.89 -7.19 3.86
N GLN A 19 56.52 -6.36 3.03
CA GLN A 19 55.82 -5.64 1.96
C GLN A 19 55.33 -6.59 0.87
N ALA A 20 56.19 -7.51 0.42
CA ALA A 20 55.80 -8.53 -0.56
C ALA A 20 54.63 -9.40 -0.07
N ALA A 21 54.59 -9.78 1.21
CA ALA A 21 53.47 -10.51 1.80
C ALA A 21 52.17 -9.68 1.79
N ARG A 22 52.23 -8.40 2.18
CA ARG A 22 51.05 -7.50 2.13
C ARG A 22 50.54 -7.31 0.70
N ASP A 23 51.44 -7.19 -0.27
CA ASP A 23 51.07 -6.97 -1.66
C ASP A 23 50.44 -8.22 -2.29
N TYR A 24 50.75 -9.42 -1.78
CA TYR A 24 50.07 -10.66 -2.16
C TYR A 24 48.66 -10.80 -1.53
N GLU A 25 48.45 -10.27 -0.32
CA GLU A 25 47.13 -10.26 0.35
C GLU A 25 46.16 -9.21 -0.19
N ARG A 26 46.66 -8.08 -0.71
CA ARG A 26 45.85 -6.98 -1.30
C ARG A 26 44.84 -7.43 -2.37
N PRO A 27 45.22 -8.22 -3.40
CA PRO A 27 44.27 -8.67 -4.41
C PRO A 27 43.19 -9.59 -3.85
N PHE A 28 43.52 -10.45 -2.87
CA PHE A 28 42.55 -11.32 -2.20
C PHE A 28 41.51 -10.52 -1.38
N ARG A 29 41.95 -9.54 -0.59
CA ARG A 29 41.03 -8.67 0.16
C ARG A 29 40.10 -7.86 -0.73
N LYS A 30 40.62 -7.35 -1.86
CA LYS A 30 39.79 -6.61 -2.83
C LYS A 30 38.74 -7.50 -3.48
N PHE A 31 39.06 -8.79 -3.67
CA PHE A 31 38.13 -9.76 -4.20
C PHE A 31 37.02 -10.08 -3.19
N GLU A 32 37.36 -10.35 -1.93
CA GLU A 32 36.36 -10.58 -0.86
C GLU A 32 35.41 -9.38 -0.69
N GLU A 33 35.94 -8.15 -0.66
CA GLU A 33 35.13 -6.94 -0.53
C GLU A 33 34.18 -6.73 -1.73
N PHE A 34 34.61 -7.16 -2.92
CA PHE A 34 33.78 -7.11 -4.13
C PHE A 34 32.64 -8.13 -4.06
N GLU A 35 32.91 -9.37 -3.63
CA GLU A 35 31.89 -10.41 -3.45
C GLU A 35 30.85 -10.02 -2.38
N GLU A 36 31.30 -9.47 -1.25
CA GLU A 36 30.39 -8.97 -0.20
C GLU A 36 29.48 -7.85 -0.71
N LYS A 37 30.03 -6.90 -1.48
CA LYS A 37 29.23 -5.82 -2.08
C LYS A 37 28.20 -6.34 -3.08
N GLN A 38 28.55 -7.37 -3.85
CA GLN A 38 27.62 -7.99 -4.80
C GLN A 38 26.47 -8.69 -4.05
N GLN A 39 26.79 -9.50 -3.03
CA GLN A 39 25.76 -10.18 -2.23
C GLN A 39 24.83 -9.20 -1.50
N GLN A 40 25.37 -8.12 -0.93
CA GLN A 40 24.55 -7.10 -0.28
C GLN A 40 23.60 -6.41 -1.26
N LYS A 41 24.07 -6.16 -2.49
CA LYS A 41 23.27 -5.53 -3.55
C LYS A 41 22.15 -6.46 -4.01
N GLU A 42 22.41 -7.75 -4.18
CA GLU A 42 21.39 -8.75 -4.53
C GLU A 42 20.34 -8.87 -3.42
N GLN A 43 20.74 -9.00 -2.15
CA GLN A 43 19.77 -9.03 -1.04
C GLN A 43 18.92 -7.76 -0.94
N GLN A 44 19.49 -6.58 -1.22
CA GLN A 44 18.71 -5.35 -1.26
C GLN A 44 17.70 -5.36 -2.41
N GLN A 45 18.09 -5.83 -3.59
CA GLN A 45 17.19 -5.93 -4.74
C GLN A 45 16.06 -6.93 -4.48
N GLU A 46 16.35 -8.09 -3.91
CA GLU A 46 15.32 -9.07 -3.52
C GLU A 46 14.35 -8.51 -2.49
N ARG A 47 14.85 -7.82 -1.44
CA ARG A 47 13.99 -7.15 -0.45
C ARG A 47 13.06 -6.14 -1.12
N GLN A 48 13.59 -5.32 -2.03
CA GLN A 48 12.79 -4.33 -2.76
C GLN A 48 11.72 -5.00 -3.64
N GLN A 49 12.04 -6.09 -4.33
CA GLN A 49 11.07 -6.83 -5.14
C GLN A 49 9.98 -7.48 -4.28
N TYR A 50 10.36 -8.09 -3.15
CA TYR A 50 9.42 -8.71 -2.22
C TYR A 50 8.45 -7.67 -1.62
N GLU A 51 8.93 -6.49 -1.23
CA GLU A 51 8.08 -5.40 -0.73
C GLU A 51 7.10 -4.89 -1.80
N GLN A 52 7.54 -4.76 -3.05
CA GLN A 52 6.68 -4.36 -4.17
C GLN A 52 5.58 -5.39 -4.43
N GLN A 53 5.89 -6.68 -4.42
CA GLN A 53 4.90 -7.75 -4.60
C GLN A 53 3.89 -7.79 -3.44
N ARG A 54 4.36 -7.63 -2.20
CA ARG A 54 3.50 -7.60 -1.00
C ARG A 54 2.53 -6.41 -1.01
N GLY A 55 2.99 -5.25 -1.47
CA GLY A 55 2.15 -4.05 -1.63
C GLY A 55 1.01 -4.23 -2.64
N GLN A 56 1.19 -5.06 -3.67
CA GLN A 56 0.15 -5.35 -4.66
C GLN A 56 -0.90 -6.34 -4.14
N GLN A 57 -0.50 -7.38 -3.40
CA GLN A 57 -1.45 -8.35 -2.81
C GLN A 57 -2.36 -7.70 -1.75
N GLN A 58 -1.86 -6.75 -0.96
CA GLN A 58 -2.65 -6.09 0.08
C GLN A 58 -3.70 -5.10 -0.49
N ARG A 59 -3.52 -4.62 -1.72
CA ARG A 59 -4.46 -3.72 -2.41
C ARG A 59 -5.68 -4.43 -2.99
N GLN A 60 -5.57 -5.70 -3.38
CA GLN A 60 -6.68 -6.42 -4.03
C GLN A 60 -7.70 -7.01 -3.04
N GLN A 61 -7.30 -7.31 -1.80
CA GLN A 61 -8.25 -7.76 -0.76
C GLN A 61 -9.02 -6.61 -0.11
N SER A 62 -8.43 -5.41 -0.03
CA SER A 62 -9.08 -4.24 0.56
C SER A 62 -10.16 -3.60 -0.34
N SER A 63 -10.07 -3.76 -1.65
CA SER A 63 -11.03 -3.17 -2.60
C SER A 63 -12.36 -3.94 -2.68
N ASN A 64 -12.31 -5.28 -2.55
CA ASN A 64 -13.54 -6.09 -2.61
C ASN A 64 -14.35 -6.00 -1.32
N SER A 65 -13.70 -5.96 -0.15
CA SER A 65 -14.40 -5.79 1.13
C SER A 65 -15.06 -4.41 1.22
N THR A 66 -14.35 -3.34 0.86
CA THR A 66 -14.90 -1.98 0.89
C THR A 66 -16.05 -1.77 -0.10
N ALA A 67 -16.01 -2.41 -1.27
CA ALA A 67 -17.14 -2.37 -2.22
C ALA A 67 -18.37 -3.12 -1.70
N GLN A 68 -18.19 -4.30 -1.11
CA GLN A 68 -19.28 -5.09 -0.51
C GLN A 68 -19.88 -4.38 0.72
N ASP A 69 -19.05 -3.75 1.55
CA ASP A 69 -19.49 -2.97 2.71
C ASP A 69 -20.27 -1.72 2.28
N LYS A 70 -19.83 -1.06 1.20
CA LYS A 70 -20.52 0.09 0.64
C LYS A 70 -21.88 -0.28 0.05
N GLU A 71 -21.97 -1.39 -0.66
CA GLU A 71 -23.24 -1.89 -1.20
C GLU A 71 -24.22 -2.27 -0.07
N ALA A 72 -23.73 -2.92 0.99
CA ALA A 72 -24.52 -3.22 2.18
C ALA A 72 -25.10 -1.95 2.83
N ALA A 73 -24.30 -0.88 2.92
CA ALA A 73 -24.74 0.39 3.47
C ALA A 73 -25.84 1.04 2.61
N TYR A 74 -25.77 0.91 1.27
CA TYR A 74 -26.80 1.44 0.37
C TYR A 74 -28.10 0.66 0.42
N TYR A 75 -28.06 -0.68 0.54
CA TYR A 75 -29.27 -1.46 0.80
C TYR A 75 -29.92 -1.06 2.13
N ALA A 76 -29.11 -0.90 3.20
CA ALA A 76 -29.61 -0.47 4.50
C ALA A 76 -30.24 0.94 4.46
N ALA A 77 -29.65 1.88 3.70
CA ALA A 77 -30.19 3.22 3.52
C ALA A 77 -31.56 3.22 2.81
N LEU A 78 -31.80 2.24 1.94
CA LEU A 78 -33.08 2.03 1.26
C LEU A 78 -34.05 1.12 2.04
N GLU A 79 -33.70 0.73 3.27
CA GLU A 79 -34.46 -0.23 4.10
C GLU A 79 -34.68 -1.58 3.41
N LEU A 80 -33.70 -2.02 2.61
CA LEU A 80 -33.76 -3.28 1.87
C LEU A 80 -32.74 -4.28 2.40
N SER A 81 -33.07 -5.56 2.24
CA SER A 81 -32.11 -6.65 2.46
C SER A 81 -31.08 -6.71 1.33
N LYS A 82 -29.89 -7.21 1.64
CA LYS A 82 -28.84 -7.44 0.63
C LYS A 82 -29.39 -8.36 -0.48
N GLY A 83 -29.15 -7.99 -1.74
CA GLY A 83 -29.58 -8.77 -2.91
C GLY A 83 -31.01 -8.49 -3.38
N ALA A 84 -31.63 -7.39 -2.93
CA ALA A 84 -32.91 -6.94 -3.49
C ALA A 84 -32.77 -6.58 -4.98
N ASP A 85 -33.80 -6.88 -5.77
CA ASP A 85 -33.81 -6.60 -7.20
C ASP A 85 -34.00 -5.10 -7.51
N TYR A 86 -33.61 -4.66 -8.69
CA TYR A 86 -33.72 -3.25 -9.11
C TYR A 86 -35.15 -2.71 -9.02
N ALA A 87 -36.16 -3.54 -9.31
CA ALA A 87 -37.55 -3.15 -9.14
C ALA A 87 -37.88 -2.79 -7.69
N GLN A 88 -37.34 -3.54 -6.72
CA GLN A 88 -37.52 -3.30 -5.29
C GLN A 88 -36.75 -2.05 -4.84
N ILE A 89 -35.53 -1.87 -5.33
CA ILE A 89 -34.70 -0.67 -5.10
C ILE A 89 -35.45 0.59 -5.56
N LYS A 90 -36.00 0.58 -6.77
CA LYS A 90 -36.76 1.69 -7.33
C LYS A 90 -38.06 1.97 -6.56
N ALA A 91 -38.76 0.93 -6.13
CA ALA A 91 -39.98 1.08 -5.32
C ALA A 91 -39.67 1.67 -3.94
N ALA A 92 -38.64 1.16 -3.26
CA ALA A 92 -38.20 1.66 -1.96
C ALA A 92 -37.73 3.11 -2.04
N TYR A 93 -36.92 3.46 -3.04
CA TYR A 93 -36.49 4.83 -3.29
C TYR A 93 -37.69 5.78 -3.45
N LYS A 94 -38.66 5.44 -4.30
CA LYS A 94 -39.87 6.28 -4.48
C LYS A 94 -40.68 6.43 -3.19
N ARG A 95 -40.85 5.36 -2.41
CA ARG A 95 -41.54 5.36 -1.12
C ARG A 95 -40.83 6.30 -0.12
N LEU A 96 -39.52 6.12 0.05
CA LEU A 96 -38.72 6.87 1.01
C LEU A 96 -38.55 8.33 0.59
N MET A 97 -38.35 8.61 -0.70
CA MET A 97 -38.28 9.98 -1.19
C MET A 97 -39.60 10.70 -0.97
N LYS A 98 -40.75 10.07 -1.23
CA LYS A 98 -42.05 10.66 -0.89
C LYS A 98 -42.17 10.95 0.60
N GLN A 99 -41.57 10.14 1.48
CA GLN A 99 -41.61 10.32 2.93
C GLN A 99 -40.69 11.44 3.43
N TYR A 100 -39.46 11.48 2.92
CA TYR A 100 -38.38 12.34 3.41
C TYR A 100 -38.04 13.50 2.48
N HIS A 101 -38.88 13.82 1.49
CA HIS A 101 -38.64 14.95 0.60
C HIS A 101 -38.58 16.27 1.42
N PRO A 102 -37.55 17.12 1.25
CA PRO A 102 -37.40 18.35 2.03
C PRO A 102 -38.59 19.31 1.86
N ASP A 103 -39.24 19.29 0.69
CA ASP A 103 -40.44 20.07 0.37
C ASP A 103 -41.63 19.77 1.30
N ARG A 104 -41.66 18.59 1.93
CA ARG A 104 -42.73 18.24 2.90
C ARG A 104 -42.55 18.92 4.25
N PHE A 105 -41.36 19.46 4.54
CA PHE A 105 -41.02 20.06 5.82
C PHE A 105 -40.81 21.57 5.72
N HIS A 106 -41.44 22.20 4.72
CA HIS A 106 -41.49 23.65 4.61
C HIS A 106 -41.95 24.30 5.92
N GLY A 107 -41.18 25.31 6.36
CA GLY A 107 -41.43 26.01 7.63
C GLY A 107 -40.85 25.32 8.88
N GLN A 108 -40.18 24.16 8.75
CA GLN A 108 -39.50 23.48 9.85
C GLN A 108 -38.01 23.28 9.51
N PRO A 109 -37.14 24.27 9.76
CA PRO A 109 -35.76 24.28 9.26
C PRO A 109 -34.94 23.07 9.72
N GLU A 110 -35.11 22.62 10.97
CA GLU A 110 -34.40 21.44 11.49
C GLU A 110 -34.82 20.15 10.78
N LYS A 111 -36.13 19.95 10.57
CA LYS A 111 -36.66 18.76 9.88
C LYS A 111 -36.34 18.80 8.39
N GLN A 112 -36.37 19.98 7.78
CA GLN A 112 -35.99 20.18 6.39
C GLN A 112 -34.52 19.82 6.16
N LYS A 113 -33.62 20.22 7.07
CA LYS A 113 -32.20 19.84 7.02
C LYS A 113 -32.00 18.33 7.17
N ALA A 114 -32.70 17.69 8.12
CA ALA A 114 -32.65 16.23 8.28
C ALA A 114 -33.19 15.49 7.03
N ALA A 115 -34.32 15.96 6.48
CA ALA A 115 -34.93 15.45 5.27
C ALA A 115 -34.00 15.58 4.05
N GLN A 116 -33.27 16.69 3.93
CA GLN A 116 -32.26 16.89 2.89
C GLN A 116 -31.12 15.88 3.00
N GLN A 117 -30.59 15.66 4.21
CA GLN A 117 -29.53 14.68 4.44
C GLN A 117 -29.98 13.25 4.11
N VAL A 118 -31.20 12.88 4.50
CA VAL A 118 -31.78 11.57 4.16
C VAL A 118 -31.98 11.44 2.66
N SER A 119 -32.60 12.44 2.02
CA SER A 119 -32.84 12.44 0.58
C SER A 119 -31.55 12.33 -0.23
N GLN A 120 -30.48 12.99 0.21
CA GLN A 120 -29.17 12.88 -0.40
C GLN A 120 -28.63 11.44 -0.32
N LYS A 121 -28.69 10.81 0.85
CA LYS A 121 -28.27 9.40 1.01
C LYS A 121 -29.09 8.44 0.14
N LEU A 122 -30.39 8.68 0.00
CA LEU A 122 -31.27 7.88 -0.86
C LEU A 122 -30.89 8.04 -2.34
N ASN A 123 -30.57 9.26 -2.77
CA ASN A 123 -30.11 9.54 -4.14
C ASN A 123 -28.77 8.86 -4.44
N GLU A 124 -27.79 8.96 -3.54
CA GLU A 124 -26.48 8.31 -3.69
C GLU A 124 -26.62 6.78 -3.81
N ALA A 125 -27.45 6.17 -2.96
CA ALA A 125 -27.74 4.74 -3.02
C ALA A 125 -28.40 4.34 -4.35
N TYR A 126 -29.41 5.09 -4.79
CA TYR A 126 -30.12 4.83 -6.04
C TYR A 126 -29.22 4.98 -7.26
N GLU A 127 -28.38 6.02 -7.32
CA GLU A 127 -27.43 6.25 -8.41
C GLU A 127 -26.40 5.11 -8.51
N TYR A 128 -25.87 4.66 -7.37
CA TYR A 128 -24.96 3.52 -7.33
C TYR A 128 -25.59 2.26 -7.94
N PHE A 129 -26.82 1.92 -7.53
CA PHE A 129 -27.52 0.77 -8.08
C PHE A 129 -27.89 0.97 -9.56
N SER A 130 -28.32 2.17 -9.97
CA SER A 130 -28.61 2.44 -11.39
C SER A 130 -27.39 2.16 -12.28
N LYS A 131 -26.19 2.61 -11.85
CA LYS A 131 -24.94 2.31 -12.55
C LYS A 131 -24.61 0.82 -12.54
N LYS A 132 -24.81 0.14 -11.40
CA LYS A 132 -24.55 -1.30 -11.26
C LYS A 132 -25.43 -2.16 -12.17
N PHE A 133 -26.70 -1.78 -12.34
CA PHE A 133 -27.66 -2.48 -13.21
C PHE A 133 -27.62 -1.98 -14.67
N ASN A 134 -26.65 -1.12 -15.03
CA ASN A 134 -26.39 -0.67 -16.41
C ASN A 134 -27.60 -0.03 -17.12
N LEU A 135 -28.38 0.77 -16.38
CA LEU A 135 -29.51 1.57 -16.89
C LEU A 135 -29.12 3.02 -17.18
#